data_AF-A0A504YHV1-F1
#
_entry.id   AF-A0A504YHV1-F1
#
_cell.length_a   1.000
_cell.length_b   1.000
_cell.length_c   1.000
_cell.angle_alpha   90.00
_cell.angle_beta   90.00
_cell.angle_gamma   90.00
#
_symmetry.space_group_name_H-M   'P 1'
#
loop_
_entity.id
_entity.type
_entity.pdbx_description
1 polymer ?
#
loop_
_entity_poly.entity_id
_entity_poly.type
_entity_poly.pdbx_seq_one_letter_code
_entity_poly.pdbx_strand_id
1 'polypeptide(L)'
;MSYQTSVQAFRYTFTTASHLGPLVDDISEPTKANSGRLGVDPERATYSPLAGRGHGLPLSRLYARYLGGELCLNSVEGYGSSALIYLKRLPETANELLPLFTRTTRAFYECPDFGEDWVSGSSARATDLTVRPGLSP
;
A
#
# COMPACT_ATOMS: atom_id res chain seq x y z
N MET A 1 -0.96 -34.75 -24.09
CA MET A 1 -1.43 -33.66 -23.22
C MET A 1 -0.80 -33.83 -21.85
N SER A 2 0.25 -33.06 -21.55
CA SER A 2 0.95 -33.10 -20.26
C SER A 2 0.70 -31.79 -19.52
N TYR A 3 0.08 -31.86 -18.34
CA TYR A 3 -0.04 -30.74 -17.42
C TYR A 3 1.17 -30.78 -16.49
N GLN A 4 2.12 -29.87 -16.70
CA GLN A 4 3.23 -29.67 -15.77
C GLN A 4 2.76 -28.73 -14.66
N THR A 5 2.26 -29.31 -13.57
CA THR A 5 1.95 -28.57 -12.34
C THR A 5 3.26 -28.18 -11.67
N SER A 6 3.52 -26.88 -11.51
CA SER A 6 4.36 -26.39 -10.41
C SER A 6 3.72 -25.14 -9.83
N VAL A 7 3.31 -25.26 -8.56
CA VAL A 7 2.68 -24.21 -7.78
C VAL A 7 3.76 -23.23 -7.36
N GLN A 8 3.90 -22.12 -8.09
CA GLN A 8 4.71 -21.00 -7.62
C GLN A 8 3.87 -20.18 -6.63
N ALA A 9 3.88 -20.59 -5.35
CA ALA A 9 3.03 -19.97 -4.34
C ALA A 9 3.37 -18.48 -4.13
N PHE A 10 4.58 -18.02 -4.44
CA PHE A 10 5.01 -16.67 -4.10
C PHE A 10 6.00 -16.04 -5.11
N ARG A 11 5.59 -14.95 -5.79
CA ARG A 11 6.51 -13.94 -6.37
C ARG A 11 6.22 -12.57 -5.73
N TYR A 12 6.97 -12.24 -4.69
CA TYR A 12 6.86 -11.00 -3.91
C TYR A 12 8.01 -10.03 -4.20
N THR A 13 8.47 -9.96 -5.45
CA THR A 13 9.64 -9.16 -5.85
C THR A 13 9.36 -7.65 -5.75
N PHE A 14 9.56 -7.09 -4.56
CA PHE A 14 9.73 -5.66 -4.33
C PHE A 14 11.09 -5.47 -3.64
N THR A 15 12.03 -4.82 -4.35
CA THR A 15 13.46 -4.72 -4.01
C THR A 15 13.86 -3.26 -3.73
N THR A 16 14.96 -3.07 -2.98
CA THR A 16 15.72 -1.81 -2.89
C THR A 16 17.09 -1.87 -3.59
N ALA A 17 17.42 -2.98 -4.27
CA ALA A 17 18.76 -3.26 -4.80
C ALA A 17 18.90 -3.13 -6.33
N SER A 18 17.87 -2.69 -7.02
CA SER A 18 17.93 -2.55 -8.47
C SER A 18 18.80 -1.37 -8.93
N HIS A 19 19.21 -0.45 -8.05
CA HIS A 19 20.23 0.57 -8.34
C HIS A 19 21.70 0.09 -8.18
N LEU A 20 21.94 -1.21 -7.99
CA LEU A 20 23.25 -1.83 -8.30
C LEU A 20 23.21 -2.43 -9.71
N GLY A 21 22.66 -1.68 -10.68
CA GLY A 21 22.82 -2.00 -12.10
C GLY A 21 24.31 -1.92 -12.48
N PRO A 22 24.78 -2.67 -13.48
CA PRO A 22 26.19 -2.65 -13.85
C PRO A 22 26.58 -1.21 -14.19
N LEU A 23 27.72 -0.78 -13.63
CA LEU A 23 28.41 0.44 -14.06
C LEU A 23 28.54 0.40 -15.59
N VAL A 24 27.66 1.10 -16.30
CA VAL A 24 27.82 1.33 -17.73
C VAL A 24 28.69 2.56 -17.82
N ASP A 25 30.01 2.37 -17.84
CA ASP A 25 30.91 3.39 -18.35
C ASP A 25 30.55 3.61 -19.83
N ASP A 26 30.09 4.82 -20.13
CA ASP A 26 29.78 5.29 -21.48
C ASP A 26 30.96 5.06 -22.42
N ILE A 27 30.77 4.33 -23.54
CA ILE A 27 31.40 4.61 -24.85
C ILE A 27 30.60 3.91 -25.99
N SER A 28 30.06 4.73 -26.91
CA SER A 28 29.62 4.46 -28.31
C SER A 28 28.36 3.58 -28.51
N GLU A 29 27.31 3.87 -29.30
CA GLU A 29 27.09 4.72 -30.48
C GLU A 29 25.59 5.14 -30.61
N PRO A 30 25.24 6.14 -31.47
CA PRO A 30 23.89 6.67 -31.59
C PRO A 30 23.12 6.01 -32.76
N THR A 31 21.85 5.60 -32.60
CA THR A 31 20.86 5.81 -33.68
C THR A 31 19.39 5.53 -33.30
N LYS A 32 18.57 6.50 -33.74
CA LYS A 32 17.15 6.47 -34.15
C LYS A 32 16.06 6.39 -33.07
N ALA A 33 15.53 7.60 -32.83
CA ALA A 33 14.21 7.87 -32.30
C ALA A 33 13.11 7.12 -33.07
N ASN A 34 12.44 6.20 -32.38
CA ASN A 34 11.10 5.74 -32.71
C ASN A 34 10.21 6.01 -31.50
N SER A 35 9.42 7.09 -31.60
CA SER A 35 8.33 7.43 -30.69
C SER A 35 7.20 6.42 -30.82
N GLY A 36 7.35 5.26 -30.18
CA GLY A 36 6.36 4.19 -30.21
C GLY A 36 6.27 3.52 -28.84
N ARG A 37 5.26 3.93 -28.06
CA ARG A 37 4.69 3.22 -26.91
C ARG A 37 5.72 2.53 -26.03
N LEU A 38 6.14 3.20 -24.96
CA LEU A 38 6.82 2.56 -23.83
C LEU A 38 5.88 1.53 -23.20
N GLY A 39 5.85 0.34 -23.81
CA GLY A 39 5.48 -0.90 -23.15
C GLY A 39 6.45 -1.06 -22.00
N VAL A 40 5.98 -0.73 -20.80
CA VAL A 40 6.70 -1.04 -19.57
C VAL A 40 6.64 -2.55 -19.45
N ASP A 41 7.68 -3.24 -19.91
CA ASP A 41 7.85 -4.66 -19.64
C ASP A 41 7.77 -4.84 -18.12
N PRO A 42 6.85 -5.69 -17.60
CA PRO A 42 6.60 -5.80 -16.16
C PRO A 42 7.82 -6.31 -15.37
N GLU A 43 8.83 -6.82 -16.08
CA GLU A 43 10.12 -7.26 -15.56
C GLU A 43 11.14 -6.11 -15.38
N ARG A 44 11.04 -5.04 -16.18
CA ARG A 44 11.93 -3.86 -16.12
C ARG A 44 11.44 -2.78 -15.16
N ALA A 45 10.18 -2.87 -14.72
CA ALA A 45 9.63 -2.06 -13.61
C ALA A 45 10.21 -2.40 -12.22
N THR A 46 11.25 -3.24 -12.18
CA THR A 46 11.98 -3.65 -10.96
C THR A 46 12.96 -2.57 -10.48
N TYR A 47 13.24 -1.54 -11.30
CA TYR A 47 14.30 -0.55 -11.09
C TYR A 47 13.76 0.80 -10.61
N SER A 48 13.36 0.91 -9.35
CA SER A 48 13.23 2.18 -8.64
C SER A 48 14.14 2.14 -7.40
N PRO A 49 14.96 3.19 -7.15
CA PRO A 49 16.18 3.07 -6.35
C PRO A 49 16.04 2.60 -4.91
N LEU A 50 14.85 2.62 -4.30
CA LEU A 50 14.50 1.92 -3.03
C LEU A 50 12.97 1.82 -2.83
N ALA A 51 12.19 2.61 -3.57
CA ALA A 51 10.73 2.66 -3.46
C ALA A 51 10.07 2.59 -4.85
N GLY A 52 9.38 1.48 -5.15
CA GLY A 52 8.59 1.29 -6.38
C GLY A 52 7.07 1.31 -6.14
N ARG A 53 6.38 0.23 -6.53
CA ARG A 53 4.91 -0.03 -6.58
C ARG A 53 4.07 0.21 -5.29
N GLY A 54 4.65 0.64 -4.16
CA GLY A 54 3.87 1.01 -2.96
C GLY A 54 3.22 -0.14 -2.18
N HIS A 55 3.44 -1.41 -2.56
CA HIS A 55 2.89 -2.56 -1.82
C HIS A 55 3.70 -2.98 -0.59
N GLY A 56 4.88 -2.39 -0.36
CA GLY A 56 5.79 -2.81 0.71
C GLY A 56 5.14 -2.78 2.09
N LEU A 57 4.67 -1.61 2.54
CA LEU A 57 4.06 -1.46 3.87
C LEU A 57 2.82 -2.35 4.11
N PRO A 58 1.80 -2.38 3.24
CA PRO A 58 0.64 -3.25 3.47
C PRO A 58 1.02 -4.73 3.45
N LEU A 59 1.98 -5.14 2.61
CA LEU A 59 2.43 -6.52 2.51
C LEU A 59 3.27 -6.93 3.73
N SER A 60 4.19 -6.09 4.19
CA SER A 60 4.92 -6.27 5.45
C SER A 60 3.97 -6.41 6.64
N ARG A 61 2.89 -5.63 6.67
CA ARG A 61 1.86 -5.75 7.72
C ARG A 61 1.11 -7.09 7.64
N LEU A 62 0.80 -7.59 6.44
CA LEU A 62 0.20 -8.91 6.27
C LEU A 62 1.12 -10.02 6.79
N TYR A 63 2.43 -9.95 6.51
CA TYR A 63 3.38 -10.93 7.04
C TYR A 63 3.45 -10.95 8.56
N ALA A 64 3.46 -9.78 9.21
CA ALA A 64 3.45 -9.73 10.67
C ALA A 64 2.15 -10.35 11.22
N ARG A 65 1.00 -10.02 10.63
CA ARG A 65 -0.32 -10.52 11.05
C ARG A 65 -0.53 -12.00 10.79
N TYR A 66 0.14 -12.57 9.78
CA TYR A 66 0.01 -13.98 9.43
C TYR A 66 0.29 -14.90 10.62
N LEU A 67 1.26 -14.57 11.47
CA LEU A 67 1.61 -15.34 12.68
C LEU A 67 1.10 -14.68 13.98
N GLY A 68 0.00 -13.92 13.88
CA GLY A 68 -0.61 -13.23 15.02
C GLY A 68 0.18 -12.05 15.59
N GLY A 69 1.13 -11.51 14.83
CA GLY A 69 1.86 -10.28 15.12
C GLY A 69 1.19 -9.03 14.55
N GLU A 70 1.92 -7.91 14.53
CA GLU A 70 1.45 -6.65 13.95
C GLU A 70 2.61 -5.73 13.52
N LEU A 71 2.36 -4.85 12.54
CA LEU A 71 3.24 -3.76 12.14
C LEU A 71 2.54 -2.41 12.35
N CYS A 72 3.10 -1.60 13.25
CA CYS A 72 2.66 -0.25 13.56
C CYS A 72 3.64 0.80 13.00
N LEU A 73 3.10 1.91 12.51
CA LEU A 73 3.89 3.04 11.99
C LEU A 73 3.48 4.30 12.75
N ASN A 74 4.47 4.96 13.35
CA ASN A 74 4.30 6.19 14.11
C ASN A 74 5.16 7.27 13.44
N SER A 75 4.56 8.38 13.05
CA SER A 75 5.28 9.48 12.40
C SER A 75 5.11 10.77 13.19
N VAL A 76 6.20 11.51 13.31
CA VAL A 76 6.24 12.86 13.87
C VAL A 76 6.76 13.78 12.78
N GLU A 77 5.90 14.69 12.32
CA GLU A 77 6.24 15.64 11.27
C GLU A 77 7.44 16.50 11.70
N GLY A 78 8.40 16.67 10.80
CA GLY A 78 9.64 17.41 11.08
C GLY A 78 10.69 16.67 11.93
N TYR A 79 10.40 15.47 12.45
CA TYR A 79 11.35 14.67 13.23
C TYR A 79 11.70 13.34 12.55
N GLY A 80 10.68 12.56 12.15
CA GLY A 80 10.89 11.27 11.49
C GLY A 80 9.75 10.28 11.68
N SER A 81 9.98 9.04 11.25
CA SER A 81 9.01 7.94 11.35
C SER A 81 9.65 6.72 12.02
N SER A 82 8.90 6.07 12.91
CA SER A 82 9.25 4.83 13.57
C SER A 82 8.32 3.71 13.12
N ALA A 83 8.88 2.55 12.79
CA ALA A 83 8.14 1.34 12.46
C ALA A 83 8.43 0.26 13.51
N LEU A 84 7.37 -0.30 14.11
CA LEU A 84 7.45 -1.30 15.16
C LEU A 84 6.80 -2.59 14.69
N ILE A 85 7.49 -3.71 14.84
CA ILE A 85 6.99 -5.05 14.50
C ILE A 85 6.84 -5.86 15.80
N TYR A 86 5.63 -6.32 16.06
CA TYR A 86 5.30 -7.20 17.17
C TYR A 86 5.16 -8.63 16.64
N LEU A 87 5.86 -9.58 17.26
CA LEU A 87 5.80 -11.00 16.91
C LEU A 87 5.53 -11.84 18.16
N LYS A 88 4.98 -13.03 17.95
CA LYS A 88 4.85 -14.02 19.02
C LYS A 88 6.23 -14.55 19.38
N ARG A 89 6.54 -14.57 20.68
CA ARG A 89 7.80 -15.11 21.20
C ARG A 89 7.85 -16.64 21.14
N LEU A 90 6.70 -17.29 21.37
CA LEU A 90 6.58 -18.74 21.46
C LEU A 90 5.96 -19.30 20.17
N PRO A 91 6.58 -20.32 19.54
CA PRO A 91 6.10 -20.87 18.28
C PRO A 91 4.72 -21.54 18.40
N GLU A 92 4.37 -22.13 19.56
CA GLU A 92 3.05 -22.74 19.74
C GLU A 92 1.91 -21.72 19.71
N THR A 93 2.23 -20.44 19.93
CA THR A 93 1.28 -19.33 19.88
C THR A 93 1.26 -18.61 18.53
N ALA A 94 2.21 -18.92 17.65
CA ALA A 94 2.39 -18.30 16.33
C ALA A 94 1.58 -19.05 15.26
N ASN A 95 0.26 -19.12 15.45
CA ASN A 95 -0.64 -19.81 14.52
C ASN A 95 -0.99 -18.94 13.32
N GLU A 96 -1.22 -19.60 12.18
CA GLU A 96 -1.58 -18.94 10.93
C GLU A 96 -2.96 -18.26 11.01
N LEU A 97 -3.01 -16.99 10.65
CA LEU A 97 -4.26 -16.23 10.55
C LEU A 97 -4.76 -16.24 9.10
N LEU A 98 -5.63 -17.20 8.79
CA LEU A 98 -6.22 -17.36 7.46
C LEU A 98 -7.59 -16.67 7.37
N PRO A 99 -7.91 -15.99 6.25
CA PRO A 99 -9.23 -15.45 6.02
C PRO A 99 -10.25 -16.59 5.83
N LEU A 100 -11.35 -16.54 6.58
CA LEU A 100 -12.46 -17.50 6.46
C LEU A 100 -13.64 -16.85 5.79
N PHE A 101 -14.08 -17.42 4.66
CA PHE A 101 -15.31 -16.98 4.02
C PHE A 101 -16.52 -17.58 4.74
N THR A 102 -17.22 -16.74 5.48
CA THR A 102 -18.42 -17.07 6.26
C THR A 102 -19.59 -16.16 5.85
N ARG A 103 -20.78 -16.41 6.41
CA ARG A 103 -21.95 -15.54 6.20
C ARG A 103 -21.69 -14.09 6.64
N THR A 104 -20.88 -13.88 7.69
CA THR A 104 -20.55 -12.52 8.15
C THR A 104 -19.60 -11.83 7.18
N THR A 105 -18.55 -12.50 6.69
CA THR A 105 -17.65 -11.92 5.67
C THR A 105 -18.37 -11.62 4.36
N ARG A 106 -19.36 -12.44 3.98
CA ARG A 106 -20.22 -12.21 2.80
C ARG A 106 -20.98 -10.89 2.91
N ALA A 107 -21.51 -10.56 4.09
CA ALA A 107 -22.24 -9.31 4.32
C ALA A 107 -21.39 -8.05 4.05
N PHE A 108 -20.07 -8.09 4.31
CA PHE A 108 -19.17 -6.97 3.98
C PHE A 108 -19.08 -6.68 2.48
N TYR A 109 -19.34 -7.67 1.62
CA TYR A 109 -19.36 -7.48 0.17
C TYR A 109 -20.75 -7.13 -0.36
N GLU A 110 -21.81 -7.52 0.35
CA GLU A 110 -23.20 -7.28 -0.06
C GLU A 110 -23.77 -5.96 0.45
N CYS A 111 -23.25 -5.42 1.55
CA CYS A 111 -23.69 -4.16 2.13
C CYS A 111 -22.61 -3.07 1.92
N PRO A 112 -22.78 -2.19 0.92
CA PRO A 112 -21.77 -1.18 0.59
C PRO A 112 -21.80 0.04 1.53
N ASP A 113 -22.92 0.29 2.20
CA ASP A 113 -23.14 1.50 2.99
C ASP A 113 -23.26 1.19 4.48
N PHE A 114 -22.10 1.08 5.14
CA PHE A 114 -22.03 1.36 6.57
C PHE A 114 -22.16 2.88 6.69
N GLY A 115 -23.36 3.38 7.03
CA GLY A 115 -23.63 4.82 7.15
C GLY A 115 -22.57 5.54 7.99
N GLU A 116 -22.38 6.84 7.76
CA GLU A 116 -21.39 7.63 8.52
C GLU A 116 -21.77 7.64 10.01
N ASP A 117 -21.03 6.88 10.82
CA ASP A 117 -21.19 6.84 12.28
C ASP A 117 -20.72 8.14 12.97
N TRP A 118 -20.00 9.00 12.23
CA TRP A 118 -19.42 10.23 12.74
C TRP A 118 -19.92 11.44 11.98
N VAL A 119 -20.06 12.57 12.68
CA VAL A 119 -20.37 13.85 12.05
C VAL A 119 -19.19 14.29 11.20
N SER A 120 -19.32 14.16 9.88
CA SER A 120 -18.46 14.86 8.93
C SER A 120 -18.74 16.35 9.08
N GLY A 121 -17.70 17.14 9.41
CA GLY A 121 -17.85 18.58 9.63
C GLY A 121 -18.65 19.22 8.50
N SER A 122 -19.79 19.83 8.83
CA SER A 122 -20.63 20.53 7.85
C SER A 122 -19.77 21.55 7.11
N SER A 123 -19.61 21.36 5.80
CA SER A 123 -19.04 22.36 4.91
C SER A 123 -20.05 23.51 4.69
N ALA A 124 -20.68 24.01 5.75
CA ALA A 124 -21.38 25.27 5.72
C ALA A 124 -20.33 26.37 5.75
N ARG A 125 -19.81 26.67 4.56
CA ARG A 125 -19.06 27.89 4.28
C ARG A 125 -19.91 29.06 4.78
N ALA A 126 -19.43 29.73 5.82
CA ALA A 126 -19.98 30.99 6.31
C ALA A 126 -19.81 32.06 5.21
N THR A 127 -20.73 32.10 4.26
CA THR A 127 -20.95 33.25 3.39
C THR A 127 -22.34 33.78 3.68
N ASP A 128 -22.52 34.31 4.88
CA ASP A 128 -23.62 35.23 5.13
C ASP A 128 -23.18 36.31 6.12
N LEU A 129 -22.40 37.26 5.60
CA LEU A 129 -22.35 38.60 6.17
C LEU A 129 -23.61 39.36 5.72
N THR A 130 -24.81 38.89 6.07
CA THR A 130 -25.95 39.79 6.17
C THR A 130 -25.87 40.44 7.54
N VAL A 131 -25.34 41.65 7.52
CA VAL A 131 -25.57 42.68 8.53
C VAL A 131 -27.02 42.57 9.00
N ARG A 132 -27.25 42.09 10.23
CA ARG A 132 -28.53 42.28 10.91
C ARG A 132 -28.65 43.78 11.18
N PRO A 133 -29.55 44.53 10.52
CA PRO A 133 -29.75 45.92 10.90
C PRO A 133 -30.54 45.94 12.22
N GLY A 134 -29.93 46.56 13.22
CA GLY A 134 -30.53 47.19 14.40
C GLY A 134 -31.76 46.55 15.03
N LEU A 135 -31.54 45.89 16.17
CA LEU A 135 -32.53 45.86 17.25
C LEU A 135 -31.91 46.55 18.47
N SER A 136 -32.46 47.71 18.82
CA SER A 136 -32.34 48.33 20.14
C SER A 136 -33.46 49.38 20.30
N PRO A 137 -33.97 49.62 21.52
CA PRO A 137 -34.28 48.73 22.64
C PRO A 137 -35.76 48.31 22.69
#